data_AF-A0A955X6T1-F1
#
_entry.id   AF-A0A955X6T1-F1
#
_cell.length_a   1.000
_cell.length_b   1.000
_cell.length_c   1.000
_cell.angle_alpha   90.00
_cell.angle_beta   90.00
_cell.angle_gamma   90.00
#
_symmetry.space_group_name_H-M   'P 1'
#
loop_
_entity.id
_entity.type
_entity.pdbx_description
1 polymer ?
#
loop_
_entity_poly.entity_id
_entity_poly.type
_entity_poly.pdbx_seq_one_letter_code
_entity_poly.pdbx_strand_id
1 'polypeptide(L)'
;MMADPATLLFLFGLSCADPCPLPPKTQAALEQAAVRAMGERGFEVRPPPPDALRPTGPDAALEPRDEARQLGAGRVVVLDYAADTQQVWVSHFVLGTVGPWSVSRVSCPPEGEGVCPGFEPMLLKGLRPRSVDDVDFIGMLRTAAGDVGACVAEEDQVPAALRTFGRVELDLTVRGDGKVEVSAVAPARVAKSAFGICLRAALERRDVGPFEGGPVKLRIPLDL
;
A
#
# COMPACT_ATOMS: atom_id res chain seq x y z
N MET A 1 -13.13 2.02 27.39
CA MET A 1 -11.89 1.28 27.04
C MET A 1 -10.98 2.28 26.37
N MET A 2 -9.82 2.57 26.96
CA MET A 2 -8.79 3.31 26.22
C MET A 2 -8.37 2.39 25.08
N ALA A 3 -8.43 2.87 23.82
CA ALA A 3 -7.87 2.13 22.71
C ALA A 3 -6.38 1.95 23.02
N ASP A 4 -5.87 0.71 22.96
CA ASP A 4 -4.44 0.45 23.04
C ASP A 4 -3.72 1.38 22.05
N PRO A 5 -2.54 1.94 22.41
CA PRO A 5 -1.80 2.80 21.51
C PRO A 5 -1.56 2.03 20.21
N ALA A 6 -1.86 2.66 19.08
CA ALA A 6 -1.62 2.03 17.78
C ALA A 6 -0.11 1.71 17.68
N THR A 7 0.24 0.43 17.67
CA THR A 7 1.63 0.00 17.49
C THR A 7 2.05 0.23 16.04
N LEU A 8 3.19 0.90 15.88
CA LEU A 8 3.81 1.22 14.61
C LEU A 8 5.10 0.41 14.45
N LEU A 9 5.18 -0.37 13.37
CA LEU A 9 6.44 -0.97 12.93
C LEU A 9 7.18 0.05 12.07
N PHE A 10 8.41 0.37 12.44
CA PHE A 10 9.21 1.31 11.68
C PHE A 10 10.29 0.53 10.91
N LEU A 11 10.19 0.56 9.58
CA LEU A 11 11.11 -0.07 8.65
C LEU A 11 11.94 1.01 7.96
N PHE A 12 13.26 0.87 8.00
CA PHE A 12 14.16 1.74 7.26
C PHE A 12 14.79 0.97 6.10
N GLY A 13 14.48 1.40 4.89
CA GLY A 13 15.00 0.93 3.62
C GLY A 13 15.97 1.91 2.97
N LEU A 14 16.88 1.41 2.14
CA LEU A 14 17.82 2.22 1.38
C LEU A 14 17.66 1.88 -0.11
N SER A 15 17.13 2.81 -0.89
CA SER A 15 16.95 2.69 -2.34
C SER A 15 18.18 3.20 -3.08
N CYS A 16 19.08 2.29 -3.42
CA CYS A 16 20.34 2.66 -4.06
C CYS A 16 20.91 1.46 -4.77
N ALA A 17 21.56 1.73 -5.91
CA ALA A 17 22.40 0.72 -6.53
C ALA A 17 23.51 0.36 -5.53
N ASP A 18 23.71 -0.93 -5.31
CA ASP A 18 24.83 -1.43 -4.54
C ASP A 18 26.14 -0.97 -5.22
N PRO A 19 27.11 -0.35 -4.51
CA PRO A 19 27.14 -0.03 -3.09
C PRO A 19 26.42 1.29 -2.74
N CYS A 20 25.67 1.24 -1.63
CA CYS A 20 24.92 2.38 -1.13
C CYS A 20 25.61 3.06 0.06
N PRO A 21 26.19 4.25 -0.10
CA PRO A 21 26.63 5.04 1.03
C PRO A 21 25.47 5.93 1.51
N LEU A 22 24.62 5.42 2.41
CA LEU A 22 24.00 6.32 3.37
C LEU A 22 24.97 6.45 4.56
N PRO A 23 25.45 7.65 4.91
CA PRO A 23 26.28 7.81 6.08
C PRO A 23 25.52 7.28 7.32
N PRO A 24 26.10 6.41 8.17
CA PRO A 24 25.42 5.84 9.33
C PRO A 24 24.83 6.89 10.27
N LYS A 25 25.45 8.09 10.32
CA LYS A 25 24.95 9.25 11.05
C LYS A 25 23.63 9.77 10.52
N THR A 26 23.45 9.83 9.20
CA THR A 26 22.22 10.29 8.55
C THR A 26 21.08 9.31 8.80
N GLN A 27 21.36 8.01 8.70
CA GLN A 27 20.38 6.96 9.05
C GLN A 27 19.90 7.13 10.49
N ALA A 28 20.84 7.16 11.44
CA ALA A 28 20.53 7.29 12.85
C ALA A 28 19.74 8.58 13.14
N ALA A 29 20.04 9.69 12.46
CA ALA A 29 19.29 10.94 12.62
C ALA A 29 17.84 10.82 12.12
N LEU A 30 17.60 10.20 10.96
CA LEU A 30 16.25 9.99 10.42
C LEU A 30 15.44 9.03 11.30
N GLU A 31 16.05 7.94 11.76
CA GLU A 31 15.43 6.98 12.68
C GLU A 31 15.05 7.67 14.01
N GLN A 32 15.96 8.43 14.61
CA GLN A 32 15.69 9.17 15.85
C GLN A 32 14.59 10.22 15.68
N ALA A 33 14.62 10.97 14.58
CA ALA A 33 13.58 11.95 14.28
C ALA A 33 12.20 11.27 14.12
N ALA A 34 12.15 10.10 13.47
CA ALA A 34 10.92 9.37 13.29
C ALA A 34 10.37 8.79 14.60
N VAL A 35 11.23 8.17 15.41
CA VAL A 35 10.84 7.65 16.74
C VAL A 35 10.31 8.78 17.62
N ARG A 36 11.00 9.92 17.66
CA ARG A 36 10.55 11.10 18.41
C ARG A 36 9.18 11.58 17.92
N ALA A 37 9.06 11.89 16.64
CA ALA A 37 7.84 12.47 16.08
C ALA A 37 6.62 11.54 16.22
N MET A 38 6.79 10.22 16.08
CA MET A 38 5.71 9.25 16.28
C MET A 38 5.39 9.01 17.77
N GLY A 39 6.42 8.94 18.62
CA GLY A 39 6.26 8.79 20.06
C GLY A 39 5.50 9.97 20.70
N GLU A 40 5.79 11.21 20.26
CA GLU A 40 5.04 12.41 20.68
C GLU A 40 3.56 12.37 20.28
N ARG A 41 3.18 11.53 19.33
CA ARG A 41 1.78 11.29 18.90
C ARG A 41 1.15 10.08 19.58
N GLY A 42 1.82 9.47 20.55
CA GLY A 42 1.32 8.34 21.33
C GLY A 42 1.42 6.98 20.62
N PHE A 43 2.19 6.88 19.53
CA PHE A 43 2.48 5.61 18.89
C PHE A 43 3.60 4.88 19.65
N GLU A 44 3.39 3.59 19.91
CA GLU A 44 4.49 2.70 20.28
C GLU A 44 5.28 2.35 19.01
N VAL A 45 6.55 2.72 18.94
CA VAL A 45 7.41 2.42 17.78
C VAL A 45 8.22 1.16 18.08
N ARG A 46 8.12 0.16 17.20
CA ARG A 46 8.93 -1.06 17.25
C ARG A 46 9.97 -1.06 16.12
N PRO A 47 11.23 -1.43 16.41
CA PRO A 47 12.23 -1.65 15.36
C PRO A 47 11.85 -2.87 14.50
N PRO A 48 12.36 -2.96 13.27
CA PRO A 48 12.24 -4.18 12.47
C PRO A 48 12.98 -5.33 13.15
N PRO A 49 12.56 -6.59 12.92
CA PRO A 49 13.43 -7.72 13.17
C PRO A 49 14.67 -7.65 12.24
N PRO A 50 15.83 -8.20 12.66
CA PRO A 50 17.09 -8.06 11.91
C PRO A 50 17.05 -8.63 10.49
N ASP A 51 16.18 -9.61 10.25
CA ASP A 51 15.95 -10.31 9.00
C ASP A 51 14.78 -9.73 8.18
N ALA A 52 14.14 -8.65 8.65
CA ALA A 52 13.12 -7.94 7.89
C ALA A 52 13.68 -7.51 6.53
N LEU A 53 12.92 -7.82 5.48
CA LEU A 53 13.32 -7.44 4.13
C LEU A 53 13.06 -5.94 3.97
N ARG A 54 14.14 -5.19 3.77
CA ARG A 54 14.08 -3.74 3.63
C ARG A 54 13.61 -3.39 2.21
N PRO A 55 12.50 -2.65 2.03
CA PRO A 55 12.16 -2.08 0.73
C PRO A 55 13.30 -1.18 0.27
N THR A 56 13.50 -1.04 -1.04
CA THR A 56 14.58 -0.21 -1.58
C THR A 56 14.06 0.63 -2.73
N GLY A 57 12.87 1.22 -2.62
CA GLY A 57 12.32 2.16 -3.59
C GLY A 57 10.85 1.96 -3.92
N PRO A 58 10.29 2.82 -4.81
CA PRO A 58 8.88 2.77 -5.20
C PRO A 58 8.47 1.44 -5.88
N ASP A 59 9.45 0.66 -6.36
CA ASP A 59 9.26 -0.64 -7.03
C ASP A 59 9.62 -1.84 -6.13
N ALA A 60 9.79 -1.64 -4.81
CA ALA A 60 10.08 -2.73 -3.90
C ALA A 60 9.00 -3.82 -3.97
N ALA A 61 9.40 -5.05 -4.29
CA ALA A 61 8.50 -6.18 -4.57
C ALA A 61 7.78 -6.74 -3.32
N LEU A 62 8.13 -6.27 -2.12
CA LEU A 62 7.60 -6.79 -0.85
C LEU A 62 6.55 -5.86 -0.24
N GLU A 63 5.39 -6.42 0.07
CA GLU A 63 4.38 -5.75 0.88
C GLU A 63 4.78 -5.85 2.38
N PRO A 64 5.16 -4.77 3.06
CA PRO A 64 5.61 -4.78 4.47
C PRO A 64 4.50 -5.16 5.48
N ARG A 65 3.34 -5.59 4.99
CA ARG A 65 2.12 -5.88 5.75
C ARG A 65 2.15 -7.23 6.43
N ASP A 66 2.83 -8.21 5.84
CA ASP A 66 2.99 -9.53 6.45
C ASP A 66 3.82 -9.43 7.73
N GLU A 67 4.91 -8.66 7.70
CA GLU A 67 5.71 -8.33 8.89
C GLU A 67 4.88 -7.56 9.93
N ALA A 68 4.08 -6.57 9.50
CA ALA A 68 3.17 -5.85 10.38
C ALA A 68 2.21 -6.78 11.13
N ARG A 69 1.59 -7.72 10.40
CA ARG A 69 0.65 -8.70 10.94
C ARG A 69 1.35 -9.64 11.94
N GLN A 70 2.53 -10.14 11.60
CA GLN A 70 3.31 -11.03 12.48
C GLN A 70 3.68 -10.34 13.80
N LEU A 71 3.98 -9.03 13.75
CA LEU A 71 4.44 -8.25 14.90
C LEU A 71 3.30 -7.52 15.65
N GLY A 72 2.05 -7.70 15.22
CA GLY A 72 0.88 -7.05 15.79
C GLY A 72 0.86 -5.53 15.59
N ALA A 73 1.59 -5.01 14.62
CA ALA A 73 1.61 -3.59 14.31
C ALA A 73 0.43 -3.22 13.40
N GLY A 74 -0.41 -2.29 13.86
CA GLY A 74 -1.54 -1.78 13.07
C GLY A 74 -1.11 -0.85 11.93
N ARG A 75 0.13 -0.34 12.00
CA ARG A 75 0.71 0.55 11.00
C ARG A 75 2.17 0.20 10.77
N VAL A 76 2.63 0.33 9.52
CA VAL A 76 4.05 0.30 9.17
C VAL A 76 4.44 1.64 8.56
N VAL A 77 5.62 2.14 8.90
CA VAL A 77 6.24 3.23 8.18
C VAL A 77 7.51 2.72 7.55
N VAL A 78 7.60 2.85 6.24
CA VAL A 78 8.79 2.56 5.45
C VAL A 78 9.43 3.89 5.05
N LEU A 79 10.72 4.03 5.34
CA LEU A 79 11.53 5.13 4.81
C LEU A 79 12.48 4.57 3.76
N ASP A 80 12.40 5.03 2.51
CA ASP A 80 13.35 4.65 1.45
C ASP A 80 14.18 5.87 1.02
N TYR A 81 15.49 5.84 1.24
CA TYR A 81 16.36 6.91 0.73
C TYR A 81 16.87 6.58 -0.67
N ALA A 82 16.55 7.42 -1.66
CA ALA A 82 17.04 7.40 -3.02
C ALA A 82 18.27 8.30 -3.16
N ALA A 83 19.47 7.71 -3.16
CA ALA A 83 20.74 8.44 -3.11
C ALA A 83 21.01 9.29 -4.36
N ASP A 84 20.61 8.79 -5.53
CA ASP A 84 20.75 9.44 -6.84
C ASP A 84 19.98 10.77 -6.92
N THR A 85 18.83 10.82 -6.25
CA THR A 85 17.92 11.97 -6.22
C THR A 85 17.96 12.72 -4.89
N GLN A 86 18.70 12.23 -3.91
CA GLN A 86 18.76 12.73 -2.53
C GLN A 86 17.37 12.88 -1.90
N GLN A 87 16.49 11.89 -2.11
CA GLN A 87 15.11 11.93 -1.61
C GLN A 87 14.86 10.83 -0.58
N VAL A 88 14.16 11.16 0.51
CA VAL A 88 13.51 10.14 1.35
C VAL A 88 12.06 10.01 0.92
N TRP A 89 11.68 8.80 0.54
CA TRP A 89 10.29 8.38 0.41
C TRP A 89 9.79 7.95 1.78
N VAL A 90 8.64 8.47 2.17
CA VAL A 90 7.97 8.14 3.43
C VAL A 90 6.65 7.48 3.10
N SER A 91 6.59 6.17 3.30
CA SER A 91 5.45 5.33 2.93
C SER A 91 4.79 4.77 4.19
N HIS A 92 3.51 5.12 4.40
CA HIS A 92 2.72 4.57 5.49
C HIS A 92 1.88 3.43 4.96
N PHE A 93 1.82 2.32 5.70
CA PHE A 93 0.92 1.21 5.45
C PHE A 93 0.03 1.02 6.67
N VAL A 94 -1.27 0.82 6.46
CA VAL A 94 -2.21 0.50 7.54
C VAL A 94 -2.70 -0.92 7.33
N LEU A 95 -2.63 -1.74 8.38
CA LEU A 95 -3.06 -3.12 8.32
C LEU A 95 -4.53 -3.20 7.90
N GLY A 96 -4.83 -4.09 6.95
CA GLY A 96 -6.18 -4.28 6.42
C GLY A 96 -6.55 -3.39 5.23
N THR A 97 -5.72 -2.41 4.87
CA THR A 97 -5.93 -1.61 3.64
C THR A 97 -5.27 -2.28 2.43
N VAL A 98 -5.39 -1.74 1.21
CA VAL A 98 -4.64 -2.14 -0.01
C VAL A 98 -3.76 -0.98 -0.47
N GLY A 99 -2.48 -1.27 -0.79
CA GLY A 99 -1.46 -0.26 -1.07
C GLY A 99 -0.96 0.57 0.14
N PRO A 100 -0.08 1.55 -0.09
CA PRO A 100 0.30 2.51 0.94
C PRO A 100 -0.90 3.42 1.30
N TRP A 101 -1.08 3.67 2.60
CA TRP A 101 -1.98 4.68 3.14
C TRP A 101 -1.57 6.10 2.72
N SER A 102 -0.27 6.35 2.64
CA SER A 102 0.27 7.63 2.21
C SER A 102 1.67 7.43 1.70
N VAL A 103 2.02 8.14 0.62
CA VAL A 103 3.39 8.23 0.11
C VAL A 103 3.76 9.70 0.04
N SER A 104 4.89 10.06 0.63
CA SER A 104 5.44 11.42 0.58
C SER A 104 6.90 11.37 0.17
N ARG A 105 7.39 12.45 -0.44
CA ARG A 105 8.79 12.61 -0.81
C ARG A 105 9.36 13.82 -0.10
N VAL A 106 10.55 13.66 0.44
CA VAL A 106 11.30 14.71 1.14
C VAL A 106 12.65 14.84 0.47
N SER A 107 12.95 16.02 -0.09
CA SER A 107 14.30 16.30 -0.56
C SER A 107 15.23 16.51 0.63
N CYS A 108 16.38 15.87 0.58
CA CYS A 108 17.42 15.98 1.59
C CYS A 108 18.56 16.85 1.05
N PRO A 109 19.26 17.59 1.93
CA PRO A 109 20.47 18.28 1.53
C PRO A 109 21.55 17.27 1.13
N PRO A 110 22.57 17.73 0.39
CA PRO A 110 23.78 16.94 0.13
C PRO A 110 24.41 16.41 1.43
N GLU A 111 25.18 15.33 1.31
CA GLU A 111 25.68 14.54 2.44
C GLU A 111 26.31 15.37 3.58
N GLY A 112 25.97 15.02 4.83
CA GLY A 112 26.67 15.49 6.04
C GLY A 112 25.99 16.58 6.86
N GLU A 113 24.90 17.19 6.35
CA GLU A 113 24.29 18.39 6.97
C GLU A 113 23.04 18.14 7.84
N GLY A 114 22.64 16.88 8.09
CA GLY A 114 21.61 16.54 9.07
C GLY A 114 20.26 16.08 8.50
N VAL A 115 19.17 16.34 9.25
CA VAL A 115 17.81 15.85 8.95
C VAL A 115 17.23 16.58 7.74
N CYS A 116 16.60 15.84 6.81
CA CYS A 116 15.99 16.41 5.62
C CYS A 116 14.91 17.46 5.99
N PRO A 117 15.00 18.72 5.50
CA PRO A 117 14.01 19.75 5.80
C PRO A 117 12.60 19.28 5.43
N GLY A 118 11.69 19.34 6.40
CA GLY A 118 10.31 18.91 6.19
C GLY A 118 10.06 17.40 6.36
N PHE A 119 11.07 16.62 6.80
CA PHE A 119 10.91 15.19 7.10
C PHE A 119 9.78 14.92 8.09
N GLU A 120 9.80 15.55 9.27
CA GLU A 120 8.77 15.35 10.29
C GLU A 120 7.36 15.75 9.82
N PRO A 121 7.15 16.93 9.19
CA PRO A 121 5.85 17.26 8.58
C PRO A 121 5.34 16.22 7.58
N MET A 122 6.22 15.61 6.77
CA MET A 122 5.85 14.57 5.80
C MET A 122 5.58 13.22 6.47
N LEU A 123 6.37 12.86 7.48
CA LEU A 123 6.11 11.69 8.32
C LEU A 123 4.75 11.79 9.04
N LEU A 124 4.41 12.97 9.54
CA LEU A 124 3.11 13.20 10.17
C LEU A 124 1.97 13.35 9.15
N LYS A 125 2.27 13.59 7.87
CA LYS A 125 1.25 13.66 6.80
C LYS A 125 0.49 12.34 6.70
N GLY A 126 1.17 11.20 6.85
CA GLY A 126 0.54 9.89 6.80
C GLY A 126 -0.46 9.59 7.91
N LEU A 127 -0.58 10.45 8.93
CA LEU A 127 -1.56 10.33 10.01
C LEU A 127 -2.87 11.09 9.75
N ARG A 128 -2.90 11.96 8.73
CA ARG A 128 -4.08 12.77 8.41
C ARG A 128 -5.15 11.92 7.71
N PRO A 129 -6.43 12.36 7.75
CA PRO A 129 -7.43 11.88 6.81
C PRO A 129 -6.91 12.01 5.37
N ARG A 130 -7.17 10.98 4.55
CA ARG A 130 -6.70 10.95 3.17
C ARG A 130 -7.64 11.71 2.26
N SER A 131 -7.11 12.36 1.24
CA SER A 131 -7.90 12.74 0.09
C SER A 131 -8.05 11.55 -0.87
N VAL A 132 -8.96 11.67 -1.84
CA VAL A 132 -9.07 10.68 -2.92
C VAL A 132 -7.77 10.51 -3.72
N ASP A 133 -6.98 11.58 -3.85
CA ASP A 133 -5.71 11.57 -4.61
C ASP A 133 -4.60 10.79 -3.89
N ASP A 134 -4.73 10.56 -2.58
CA ASP A 134 -3.79 9.76 -1.80
C ASP A 134 -4.08 8.25 -1.89
N VAL A 135 -5.17 7.84 -2.54
CA VAL A 135 -5.56 6.43 -2.67
C VAL A 135 -4.83 5.78 -3.85
N ASP A 136 -3.98 4.78 -3.57
CA ASP A 136 -3.30 4.01 -4.61
C ASP A 136 -4.24 2.99 -5.28
N PHE A 137 -5.10 3.48 -6.18
CA PHE A 137 -5.98 2.63 -6.98
C PHE A 137 -5.20 1.66 -7.88
N ILE A 138 -4.00 2.02 -8.32
CA ILE A 138 -3.16 1.13 -9.16
C ILE A 138 -2.62 -0.02 -8.30
N GLY A 139 -2.18 0.27 -7.08
CA GLY A 139 -1.83 -0.76 -6.07
C GLY A 139 -3.00 -1.68 -5.80
N MET A 140 -4.20 -1.13 -5.58
CA MET A 140 -5.42 -1.93 -5.43
C MET A 140 -5.66 -2.89 -6.61
N LEU A 141 -5.55 -2.39 -7.84
CA LEU A 141 -5.72 -3.21 -9.04
C LEU A 141 -4.64 -4.28 -9.20
N ARG A 142 -3.38 -3.96 -8.86
CA ARG A 142 -2.27 -4.92 -8.90
C ARG A 142 -2.47 -6.05 -7.90
N THR A 143 -2.83 -5.76 -6.66
CA THR A 143 -3.15 -6.80 -5.67
C THR A 143 -4.39 -7.61 -6.11
N ALA A 144 -5.40 -6.95 -6.71
CA ALA A 144 -6.56 -7.64 -7.25
C ALA A 144 -6.22 -8.58 -8.42
N ALA A 145 -5.23 -8.24 -9.25
CA ALA A 145 -4.83 -9.05 -10.40
C ALA A 145 -4.40 -10.47 -10.00
N GLY A 146 -3.78 -10.65 -8.82
CA GLY A 146 -3.43 -11.98 -8.29
C GLY A 146 -4.66 -12.86 -8.05
N ASP A 147 -5.66 -12.35 -7.32
CA ASP A 147 -6.92 -13.08 -7.07
C ASP A 147 -7.74 -13.26 -8.35
N VAL A 148 -7.73 -12.27 -9.25
CA VAL A 148 -8.37 -12.39 -10.57
C VAL A 148 -7.71 -13.50 -11.39
N GLY A 149 -6.38 -13.58 -11.39
CA GLY A 149 -5.63 -14.65 -12.03
C GLY A 149 -6.00 -16.03 -11.49
N ALA A 150 -6.25 -16.15 -10.18
CA ALA A 150 -6.77 -17.39 -9.59
C ALA A 150 -8.18 -17.74 -10.12
N CYS A 151 -9.09 -16.77 -10.21
CA CYS A 151 -10.40 -16.98 -10.83
C CYS A 151 -10.30 -17.44 -12.30
N VAL A 152 -9.35 -16.88 -13.06
CA VAL A 152 -9.11 -17.28 -14.46
C VAL A 152 -8.58 -18.71 -14.53
N ALA A 153 -7.62 -19.07 -13.67
CA ALA A 153 -7.08 -20.42 -13.62
C ALA A 153 -8.13 -21.49 -13.24
N GLU A 154 -9.13 -21.13 -12.43
CA GLU A 154 -10.29 -21.99 -12.16
C GLU A 154 -11.20 -22.13 -13.39
N GLU A 155 -11.48 -21.05 -14.11
CA GLU A 155 -12.26 -21.08 -15.36
C GLU A 155 -11.57 -21.91 -16.46
N ASP A 156 -10.23 -21.94 -16.48
CA ASP A 156 -9.46 -22.77 -17.40
C ASP A 156 -9.62 -24.29 -17.19
N GLN A 157 -10.19 -24.70 -16.06
CA GLN A 157 -10.52 -26.11 -15.80
C GLN A 157 -11.92 -26.48 -16.32
N VAL A 158 -12.75 -25.49 -16.68
CA VAL A 158 -14.08 -25.70 -17.25
C VAL A 158 -13.96 -26.20 -18.69
N PRO A 159 -14.86 -27.07 -19.19
CA PRO A 159 -14.86 -27.45 -20.61
C PRO A 159 -14.96 -26.22 -21.53
N ALA A 160 -14.15 -26.16 -22.59
CA ALA A 160 -14.05 -24.98 -23.47
C ALA A 160 -15.39 -24.49 -24.03
N ALA A 161 -16.35 -25.40 -24.27
CA ALA A 161 -17.70 -25.05 -24.73
C ALA A 161 -18.54 -24.24 -23.72
N LEU A 162 -18.14 -24.23 -22.45
CA LEU A 162 -18.81 -23.55 -21.35
C LEU A 162 -18.00 -22.37 -20.81
N ARG A 163 -16.76 -22.16 -21.30
CA ARG A 163 -15.89 -21.09 -20.85
C ARG A 163 -16.36 -19.71 -21.31
N THR A 164 -16.09 -18.73 -20.47
CA THR A 164 -16.18 -17.32 -20.82
C THR A 164 -14.90 -16.87 -21.52
N PHE A 165 -14.99 -16.54 -22.82
CA PHE A 165 -13.89 -15.94 -23.58
C PHE A 165 -14.17 -14.48 -23.93
N GLY A 166 -13.10 -13.68 -24.01
CA GLY A 166 -13.11 -12.30 -24.47
C GLY A 166 -13.23 -11.28 -23.34
N ARG A 167 -13.39 -10.01 -23.74
CA ARG A 167 -13.33 -8.87 -22.83
C ARG A 167 -14.50 -8.84 -21.84
N VAL A 168 -14.16 -8.76 -20.57
CA VAL A 168 -15.07 -8.54 -19.44
C VAL A 168 -14.85 -7.12 -18.91
N GLU A 169 -15.93 -6.39 -18.63
CA GLU A 169 -15.85 -5.06 -18.02
C GLU A 169 -16.50 -5.08 -16.63
N LEU A 170 -15.78 -4.53 -15.65
CA LEU A 170 -16.21 -4.44 -14.26
C LEU A 170 -16.37 -2.99 -13.89
N ASP A 171 -17.60 -2.60 -13.58
CA ASP A 171 -17.90 -1.30 -13.00
C ASP A 171 -17.89 -1.42 -11.49
N LEU A 172 -16.99 -0.71 -10.84
CA LEU A 172 -16.85 -0.72 -9.39
C LEU A 172 -16.97 0.69 -8.80
N THR A 173 -17.46 0.74 -7.57
CA THR A 173 -17.57 1.94 -6.77
C THR A 173 -16.75 1.74 -5.51
N VAL A 174 -15.78 2.61 -5.27
CA VAL A 174 -15.07 2.70 -4.00
C VAL A 174 -15.78 3.72 -3.14
N ARG A 175 -16.37 3.27 -2.03
CA ARG A 175 -17.13 4.11 -1.10
C ARG A 175 -16.17 4.92 -0.23
N GLY A 176 -16.66 6.01 0.38
CA GLY A 176 -15.83 6.89 1.23
C GLY A 176 -15.24 6.21 2.48
N ASP A 177 -15.79 5.06 2.89
CA ASP A 177 -15.21 4.21 3.95
C ASP A 177 -14.07 3.31 3.45
N GLY A 178 -13.76 3.34 2.15
CA GLY A 178 -12.69 2.56 1.53
C GLY A 178 -13.12 1.24 0.89
N LYS A 179 -14.38 0.83 1.09
CA LYS A 179 -14.85 -0.47 0.60
C LYS A 179 -15.12 -0.43 -0.89
N VAL A 180 -14.67 -1.48 -1.57
CA VAL A 180 -14.94 -1.70 -2.99
C VAL A 180 -16.26 -2.46 -3.16
N GLU A 181 -17.12 -1.96 -4.04
CA GLU A 181 -18.37 -2.60 -4.44
C GLU A 181 -18.38 -2.78 -5.96
N VAL A 182 -18.66 -3.99 -6.45
CA VAL A 182 -18.82 -4.22 -7.89
C VAL A 182 -20.27 -3.98 -8.29
N SER A 183 -20.51 -2.85 -8.93
CA SER A 183 -21.84 -2.42 -9.37
C SER A 183 -22.35 -3.18 -10.60
N ALA A 184 -21.46 -3.55 -11.54
CA ALA A 184 -21.83 -4.32 -12.72
C ALA A 184 -20.66 -5.17 -13.23
N VAL A 185 -21.03 -6.30 -13.87
CA VAL A 185 -20.12 -7.16 -14.63
C VAL A 185 -20.72 -7.32 -16.02
N ALA A 186 -19.97 -6.96 -17.06
CA ALA A 186 -20.38 -7.12 -18.45
C ALA A 186 -19.44 -8.10 -19.17
N PRO A 187 -19.96 -8.95 -20.07
CA PRO A 187 -21.38 -9.06 -20.45
C PRO A 187 -22.24 -9.79 -19.40
N ALA A 188 -23.56 -9.58 -19.42
CA ALA A 188 -24.50 -10.06 -18.39
C ALA A 188 -24.48 -11.59 -18.15
N ARG A 189 -24.09 -12.38 -19.17
CA ARG A 189 -23.88 -13.83 -19.02
C ARG A 189 -22.76 -14.16 -18.03
N VAL A 190 -21.72 -13.34 -17.99
CA VAL A 190 -20.58 -13.49 -17.09
C VAL A 190 -20.98 -13.14 -15.67
N ALA A 191 -21.78 -12.09 -15.49
CA ALA A 191 -22.24 -11.63 -14.17
C ALA A 191 -22.89 -12.72 -13.31
N LYS A 192 -23.53 -13.71 -13.95
CA LYS A 192 -24.23 -14.83 -13.28
C LYS A 192 -23.45 -16.14 -13.29
N SER A 193 -22.27 -16.18 -13.92
CA SER A 193 -21.41 -17.36 -13.97
C SER A 193 -20.61 -17.53 -12.67
N ALA A 194 -20.11 -18.74 -12.41
CA ALA A 194 -19.18 -18.98 -11.30
C ALA A 194 -17.95 -18.06 -11.38
N PHE A 195 -17.41 -17.88 -12.60
CA PHE A 195 -16.32 -16.96 -12.87
C PHE A 195 -16.66 -15.50 -12.50
N GLY A 196 -17.81 -14.97 -12.93
CA GLY A 196 -18.23 -13.62 -12.57
C GLY A 196 -18.46 -13.41 -11.07
N ILE A 197 -18.95 -14.43 -10.36
CA ILE A 197 -19.06 -14.43 -8.89
C ILE A 197 -17.67 -14.38 -8.25
N CYS A 198 -16.72 -15.17 -8.75
CA CYS A 198 -15.33 -15.17 -8.29
C CYS A 198 -14.67 -13.79 -8.50
N LEU A 199 -14.79 -13.20 -9.70
CA LEU A 199 -14.27 -11.87 -10.02
C LEU A 199 -14.83 -10.78 -9.10
N ARG A 200 -16.15 -10.80 -8.89
CA ARG A 200 -16.82 -9.89 -7.95
C ARG A 200 -16.22 -10.03 -6.56
N ALA A 201 -16.14 -11.26 -6.04
CA ALA A 201 -15.58 -11.51 -4.74
C ALA A 201 -14.11 -11.05 -4.65
N ALA A 202 -13.29 -11.30 -5.68
CA ALA A 202 -11.88 -10.88 -5.72
C ALA A 202 -11.67 -9.37 -5.56
N LEU A 203 -12.60 -8.58 -6.10
CA LEU A 203 -12.57 -7.12 -6.02
C LEU A 203 -13.26 -6.57 -4.77
N GLU A 204 -14.40 -7.12 -4.36
CA GLU A 204 -15.14 -6.66 -3.16
C GLU A 204 -14.42 -7.02 -1.84
N ARG A 205 -13.50 -7.98 -1.87
CA ARG A 205 -12.55 -8.27 -0.77
C ARG A 205 -11.62 -7.09 -0.45
N ARG A 206 -11.51 -6.11 -1.34
CA ARG A 206 -10.53 -5.01 -1.22
C ARG A 206 -11.08 -3.88 -0.36
N ASP A 207 -10.22 -3.40 0.51
CA ASP A 207 -10.45 -2.23 1.33
C ASP A 207 -9.26 -1.29 1.13
N VAL A 208 -9.46 -0.13 0.53
CA VAL A 208 -8.38 0.86 0.39
C VAL A 208 -8.25 1.73 1.63
N GLY A 209 -9.15 1.60 2.61
CA GLY A 209 -9.30 2.43 3.80
C GLY A 209 -10.13 3.69 3.57
N PRO A 210 -10.59 4.39 4.63
CA PRO A 210 -11.40 5.59 4.47
C PRO A 210 -10.63 6.74 3.80
N PHE A 211 -11.37 7.62 3.11
CA PHE A 211 -10.86 8.84 2.50
C PHE A 211 -11.95 9.91 2.46
N GLU A 212 -11.54 11.17 2.39
CA GLU A 212 -12.40 12.33 2.25
C GLU A 212 -12.88 12.47 0.80
N GLY A 213 -14.17 12.81 0.66
CA GLY A 213 -14.81 13.04 -0.64
C GLY A 213 -15.99 12.10 -0.89
N GLY A 214 -16.47 12.13 -2.14
CA GLY A 214 -17.55 11.26 -2.61
C GLY A 214 -17.03 9.90 -3.09
N PRO A 215 -17.94 8.94 -3.35
CA PRO A 215 -17.57 7.64 -3.89
C PRO A 215 -16.90 7.78 -5.26
N VAL A 216 -15.88 6.96 -5.50
CA VAL A 216 -15.13 6.93 -6.77
C VAL A 216 -15.64 5.80 -7.63
N LYS A 217 -15.97 6.10 -8.89
CA LYS A 217 -16.38 5.08 -9.87
C LYS A 217 -15.21 4.75 -10.78
N LEU A 218 -14.92 3.48 -10.93
CA LEU A 218 -13.88 2.96 -11.81
C LEU A 218 -14.49 1.92 -12.75
N ARG A 219 -13.94 1.84 -13.97
CA ARG A 219 -14.24 0.79 -14.93
C ARG A 219 -12.95 0.03 -15.24
N ILE A 220 -12.92 -1.25 -14.93
CA ILE A 220 -11.79 -2.13 -15.23
C ILE A 220 -12.14 -2.99 -16.45
N PRO A 221 -11.42 -2.84 -17.57
CA PRO A 221 -11.42 -3.85 -18.62
C PRO A 221 -10.51 -5.02 -18.22
N LEU A 222 -11.00 -6.24 -18.37
CA LEU A 222 -10.24 -7.48 -18.27
C LEU A 222 -10.31 -8.20 -19.61
N ASP A 223 -9.16 -8.45 -20.22
CA ASP A 223 -9.06 -9.28 -21.43
C ASP A 223 -8.69 -10.71 -21.01
N LEU A 224 -9.56 -11.67 -21.39
CA LEU A 224 -9.49 -13.09 -21.05
C LEU A 224 -9.27 -13.94 -22.31
#